data_AF-G8DU77-F1
#
_entry.id   AF-G8DU77-F1
#
_cell.length_a   1.000
_cell.length_b   1.000
_cell.length_c   1.000
_cell.angle_alpha   90.00
_cell.angle_beta   90.00
_cell.angle_gamma   90.00
#
_symmetry.space_group_name_H-M   'P 1'
#
loop_
_entity.id
_entity.type
_entity.pdbx_description
1 polymer ?
#
loop_
_entity_poly.entity_id
_entity_poly.type
_entity_poly.pdbx_seq_one_letter_code
_entity_poly.pdbx_strand_id
1 'polypeptide(L)'
;MFGAPQKRSGSDGLPIPPYAIYNIGNSNPENLLDFVHILSEELVLAGVLPADFDIEAHKKLVPMQAGDVPVTYADTSDLERDFGFSPSTTLREGLRQFAQWYKEYYK
;
A
#
# COMPACT_ATOMS: atom_id res chain seq x y z
N MET A 1 -28.89 -0.39 23.90
CA MET A 1 -27.98 -1.43 23.35
C MET A 1 -28.63 -1.98 22.10
N PHE A 2 -27.99 -1.85 20.93
CA PHE A 2 -28.46 -2.51 19.72
C PHE A 2 -28.31 -4.03 19.94
N GLY A 3 -29.39 -4.79 19.75
CA GLY A 3 -29.38 -6.25 19.92
C GLY A 3 -28.48 -6.96 18.91
N ALA A 4 -28.39 -8.29 19.01
CA ALA A 4 -27.62 -9.08 18.06
C ALA A 4 -28.13 -8.85 16.61
N PRO A 5 -27.23 -8.74 15.61
CA PRO A 5 -27.63 -8.56 14.22
C PRO A 5 -28.51 -9.72 13.74
N GLN A 6 -29.55 -9.40 12.96
CA GLN A 6 -30.48 -10.41 12.44
C GLN A 6 -29.77 -11.35 11.46
N LYS A 7 -29.97 -12.66 11.64
CA LYS A 7 -29.53 -13.68 10.68
C LYS A 7 -30.35 -13.56 9.40
N ARG A 8 -29.68 -13.43 8.26
CA ARG A 8 -30.27 -13.41 6.92
C ARG A 8 -29.61 -14.50 6.06
N SER A 9 -30.35 -15.03 5.10
CA SER A 9 -29.83 -15.98 4.11
C SER A 9 -29.75 -15.31 2.74
N GLY A 10 -28.68 -15.59 2.00
CA GLY A 10 -28.48 -15.15 0.62
C GLY A 10 -29.39 -15.91 -0.35
N SER A 11 -29.43 -15.44 -1.60
CA SER A 11 -30.17 -16.11 -2.68
C SER A 11 -29.65 -17.52 -3.01
N ASP A 12 -28.42 -17.81 -2.60
CA ASP A 12 -27.76 -19.12 -2.66
C ASP A 12 -28.07 -20.04 -1.46
N GLY A 13 -28.87 -19.56 -0.49
CA GLY A 13 -29.22 -20.28 0.73
C GLY A 13 -28.15 -20.23 1.83
N LEU A 14 -27.00 -19.60 1.60
CA LEU A 14 -25.94 -19.46 2.60
C LEU A 14 -26.23 -18.30 3.57
N PRO A 15 -25.78 -18.37 4.85
CA PRO A 15 -25.96 -17.28 5.79
C PRO A 15 -25.15 -16.05 5.36
N ILE A 16 -25.78 -14.88 5.35
CA ILE A 16 -25.11 -13.60 5.10
C ILE A 16 -24.37 -13.19 6.39
N PRO A 17 -23.05 -12.95 6.33
CA PRO A 17 -22.31 -12.45 7.48
C PRO A 17 -22.92 -11.14 8.00
N PRO A 18 -23.00 -10.94 9.33
CA PRO A 18 -23.60 -9.74 9.90
C PRO A 18 -22.74 -8.48 9.70
N TYR A 19 -21.51 -8.64 9.22
CA TYR A 19 -20.54 -7.58 8.97
C TYR A 19 -20.00 -7.68 7.55
N ALA A 20 -19.81 -6.54 6.91
CA ALA A 20 -19.07 -6.45 5.66
C ALA A 20 -17.57 -6.48 5.94
N ILE A 21 -16.81 -7.05 5.00
CA ILE A 21 -15.35 -7.06 5.01
C ILE A 21 -14.90 -6.23 3.81
N TYR A 22 -13.99 -5.29 4.05
CA TYR A 22 -13.49 -4.40 3.02
C TYR A 22 -11.98 -4.50 2.93
N ASN A 23 -11.45 -4.61 1.70
CA ASN A 23 -10.03 -4.41 1.47
C ASN A 23 -9.75 -2.90 1.44
N ILE A 24 -8.66 -2.49 2.10
CA ILE A 24 -8.15 -1.13 2.04
C ILE A 24 -6.76 -1.21 1.41
N GLY A 25 -6.54 -0.47 0.34
CA GLY A 25 -5.25 -0.42 -0.33
C GLY A 25 -5.31 0.42 -1.59
N ASN A 26 -4.17 0.51 -2.27
CA ASN A 26 -4.11 1.02 -3.63
C ASN A 26 -4.51 -0.13 -4.58
N SER A 27 -5.50 0.10 -5.44
CA SER A 27 -6.01 -0.89 -6.39
C SER A 27 -5.06 -1.14 -7.57
N ASN A 28 -3.95 -0.40 -7.62
CA ASN A 28 -2.92 -0.51 -8.65
C ASN A 28 -1.61 -1.05 -8.04
N PRO A 29 -1.07 -2.16 -8.57
CA PRO A 29 0.24 -2.64 -8.15
C PRO A 29 1.35 -1.73 -8.68
N GLU A 30 2.36 -1.49 -7.85
CA GLU A 30 3.55 -0.69 -8.18
C GLU A 30 4.76 -1.61 -8.41
N ASN A 31 5.66 -1.23 -9.33
CA ASN A 31 6.88 -1.99 -9.56
C ASN A 31 7.89 -1.79 -8.43
N LEU A 32 8.52 -2.88 -7.96
CA LEU A 32 9.51 -2.82 -6.88
C LEU A 32 10.74 -1.95 -7.22
N LEU A 33 11.24 -2.01 -8.46
CA LEU A 33 12.39 -1.22 -8.86
C LEU A 33 12.03 0.27 -8.92
N ASP A 34 10.84 0.60 -9.43
CA ASP A 34 10.34 1.98 -9.43
C ASP A 34 10.20 2.51 -7.99
N PHE A 35 9.65 1.70 -7.07
CA PHE A 35 9.59 2.04 -5.65
C PHE A 35 10.99 2.36 -5.08
N VAL A 36 11.96 1.48 -5.30
CA VAL A 36 13.33 1.64 -4.77
C VAL A 36 14.02 2.86 -5.37
N HIS A 37 13.86 3.09 -6.68
CA HIS A 37 14.42 4.25 -7.36
C HIS A 37 13.81 5.55 -6.84
N ILE A 38 12.48 5.64 -6.77
CA ILE A 38 11.79 6.83 -6.26
C ILE A 38 12.18 7.09 -4.80
N LEU A 39 12.19 6.06 -3.95
CA LEU A 39 12.60 6.21 -2.55
C LEU A 39 14.03 6.73 -2.43
N SER A 40 14.97 6.20 -3.22
CA SER A 40 16.35 6.65 -3.25
C SER A 40 16.45 8.15 -3.60
N GLU A 41 15.78 8.58 -4.67
CA GLU A 41 15.75 9.98 -5.08
C GLU A 41 15.19 10.88 -3.98
N GLU A 42 14.05 10.51 -3.38
CA GLU A 42 13.40 11.32 -2.36
C GLU A 42 14.22 11.37 -1.04
N LEU A 43 14.96 10.30 -0.70
CA LEU A 43 15.90 10.29 0.44
C LEU A 43 17.12 11.19 0.19
N VAL A 44 17.64 11.25 -1.04
CA VAL A 44 18.71 12.18 -1.43
C VAL A 44 18.19 13.62 -1.37
N LEU A 45 17.00 13.89 -1.93
CA LEU A 45 16.37 15.21 -1.89
C LEU A 45 16.07 15.69 -0.46
N ALA A 46 15.63 14.79 0.41
CA ALA A 46 15.45 15.09 1.83
C ALA A 46 16.80 15.38 2.52
N GLY A 47 17.93 14.90 1.99
CA GLY A 47 19.24 14.98 2.63
C GLY A 47 19.46 13.92 3.71
N VAL A 48 18.77 12.78 3.59
CA VAL A 48 19.02 11.57 4.39
C VAL A 48 20.20 10.81 3.80
N LEU A 49 20.26 10.72 2.47
CA LEU A 49 21.38 10.13 1.74
C LEU A 49 22.28 11.22 1.13
N PRO A 50 23.57 10.92 0.87
CA PRO A 50 24.47 11.82 0.17
C PRO A 50 23.97 12.22 -1.22
N ALA A 51 24.33 13.42 -1.69
CA ALA A 51 23.94 13.94 -3.00
C ALA A 51 24.47 13.11 -4.18
N ASP A 52 25.55 12.37 -3.98
CA ASP A 52 26.22 11.49 -4.93
C ASP A 52 25.87 10.01 -4.72
N PHE A 53 24.83 9.70 -3.95
CA PHE A 53 24.40 8.33 -3.72
C PHE A 53 23.91 7.67 -5.01
N ASP A 54 24.57 6.58 -5.41
CA ASP A 54 24.22 5.77 -6.57
C ASP A 54 23.52 4.47 -6.14
N ILE A 55 22.21 4.39 -6.38
CA ILE A 55 21.41 3.20 -6.06
C ILE A 55 21.84 1.97 -6.86
N GLU A 56 22.34 2.14 -8.09
CA GLU A 56 22.74 1.02 -8.93
C GLU A 56 24.00 0.34 -8.40
N ALA A 57 24.94 1.11 -7.85
CA ALA A 57 26.13 0.59 -7.18
C ALA A 57 25.82 -0.19 -5.89
N HIS A 58 24.66 0.06 -5.26
CA HIS A 58 24.26 -0.55 -3.98
C HIS A 58 23.16 -1.62 -4.13
N LYS A 59 22.60 -1.79 -5.33
CA LYS A 59 21.51 -2.74 -5.58
C LYS A 59 22.05 -4.17 -5.71
N LYS A 60 21.41 -5.10 -4.99
CA LYS A 60 21.62 -6.54 -5.14
C LYS A 60 20.31 -7.24 -5.47
N LEU A 61 20.18 -7.71 -6.71
CA LEU A 61 19.05 -8.54 -7.12
C LEU A 61 19.19 -9.94 -6.54
N VAL A 62 18.12 -10.42 -5.92
CA VAL A 62 18.02 -11.76 -5.33
C VAL A 62 16.80 -12.49 -5.91
N PRO A 63 16.77 -13.83 -5.89
CA PRO A 63 15.58 -14.58 -6.26
C PRO A 63 14.38 -14.24 -5.37
N MET A 64 13.17 -14.45 -5.89
CA MET A 64 11.93 -14.37 -5.09
C MET A 64 12.02 -15.28 -3.88
N GLN A 65 11.56 -14.79 -2.73
CA GLN A 65 11.54 -15.56 -1.50
C GLN A 65 10.35 -16.52 -1.48
N ALA A 66 10.47 -17.60 -0.72
CA ALA A 66 9.35 -18.52 -0.52
C ALA A 66 8.21 -17.80 0.20
N GLY A 67 7.05 -17.70 -0.45
CA GLY A 67 5.88 -16.97 0.06
C GLY A 67 5.61 -15.65 -0.63
N ASP A 68 6.54 -15.13 -1.43
CA ASP A 68 6.28 -13.95 -2.26
C ASP A 68 5.26 -14.27 -3.35
N VAL A 69 4.33 -13.34 -3.56
CA VAL A 69 3.41 -13.36 -4.70
C VAL A 69 3.92 -12.41 -5.78
N PRO A 70 3.92 -12.79 -7.07
CA PRO A 70 4.49 -11.95 -8.13
C PRO A 70 3.79 -10.59 -8.27
N VAL A 71 2.48 -10.55 -8.06
CA VAL A 71 1.64 -9.35 -8.16
C VAL A 71 0.50 -9.48 -7.14
N THR A 72 0.23 -8.43 -6.39
CA THR A 72 -0.91 -8.32 -5.48
C THR A 72 -1.42 -6.88 -5.47
N TYR A 73 -2.72 -6.71 -5.31
CA TYR A 73 -3.39 -5.41 -5.18
C TYR A 73 -4.73 -5.61 -4.46
N ALA A 74 -5.24 -4.55 -3.85
CA ALA A 74 -6.52 -4.59 -3.16
C ALA A 74 -7.66 -4.33 -4.13
N ASP A 75 -8.63 -5.25 -4.22
CA ASP A 75 -9.94 -4.91 -4.81
C ASP A 75 -10.73 -4.09 -3.80
N THR A 76 -10.86 -2.80 -4.07
CA THR A 76 -11.52 -1.81 -3.22
C THR A 76 -12.93 -1.45 -3.69
N SER A 77 -13.49 -2.17 -4.67
CA SER A 77 -14.78 -1.84 -5.29
C SER A 77 -15.92 -1.73 -4.27
N ASP A 78 -15.94 -2.61 -3.27
CA ASP A 78 -16.94 -2.58 -2.20
C ASP A 78 -16.80 -1.35 -1.29
N LEU A 79 -15.56 -0.98 -0.96
CA LEU A 79 -15.26 0.15 -0.09
C LEU A 79 -15.54 1.48 -0.80
N GLU A 80 -15.21 1.58 -2.08
CA GLU A 80 -15.52 2.74 -2.91
C GLU A 80 -17.03 2.91 -3.09
N ARG A 81 -17.76 1.83 -3.39
CA ARG A 81 -19.23 1.89 -3.53
C ARG A 81 -19.91 2.36 -2.25
N ASP A 82 -19.53 1.81 -1.11
CA ASP A 82 -20.27 2.02 0.15
C ASP A 82 -19.84 3.31 0.88
N PHE A 83 -18.60 3.78 0.68
CA PHE A 83 -18.03 4.92 1.40
C PHE A 83 -17.42 6.02 0.52
N GLY A 84 -17.32 5.82 -0.80
CA GLY A 84 -16.66 6.77 -1.71
C GLY A 84 -15.16 6.90 -1.48
N PHE A 85 -14.53 5.94 -0.80
CA PHE A 85 -13.09 5.98 -0.51
C PHE A 85 -12.29 5.63 -1.76
N SER A 86 -11.41 6.55 -2.17
CA SER A 86 -10.47 6.34 -3.27
C SER A 86 -9.12 7.01 -2.92
N PRO A 87 -8.04 6.24 -2.71
CA PRO A 87 -6.74 6.82 -2.39
C PRO A 87 -6.16 7.53 -3.62
N SER A 88 -5.75 8.78 -3.45
CA SER A 88 -5.24 9.63 -4.55
C SER A 88 -3.75 10.00 -4.41
N THR A 89 -3.11 9.61 -3.31
CA THR A 89 -1.68 9.88 -3.10
C THR A 89 -0.86 8.98 -4.02
N THR A 90 -0.07 9.58 -4.90
CA THR A 90 0.84 8.84 -5.79
C THR A 90 1.99 8.23 -4.98
N LEU A 91 2.62 7.18 -5.53
CA LEU A 91 3.78 6.56 -4.91
C LEU A 91 4.88 7.57 -4.56
N ARG A 92 5.22 8.46 -5.51
CA ARG A 92 6.25 9.50 -5.29
C ARG A 92 5.87 10.49 -4.21
N GLU A 93 4.61 10.94 -4.18
CA GLU A 93 4.16 11.88 -3.15
C GLU A 93 4.23 11.25 -1.75
N GLY A 94 3.77 9.99 -1.62
CA GLY A 94 3.85 9.25 -0.37
C GLY A 94 5.30 9.03 0.10
N LEU A 95 6.19 8.62 -0.80
CA LEU A 95 7.61 8.40 -0.50
C LEU A 95 8.35 9.69 -0.16
N ARG A 96 8.00 10.81 -0.80
CA ARG A 96 8.51 12.14 -0.45
C ARG A 96 8.14 12.53 0.97
N GLN A 97 6.86 12.41 1.32
CA GLN A 97 6.39 12.72 2.67
C GLN A 97 7.05 11.80 3.70
N PHE A 98 7.21 10.52 3.39
CA PHE A 98 7.95 9.56 4.22
C PHE A 98 9.41 9.98 4.42
N ALA A 99 10.15 10.33 3.35
CA ALA A 99 11.56 10.71 3.45
C ALA A 99 11.76 11.98 4.29
N GLN A 100 10.87 12.97 4.14
CA GLN A 100 10.86 14.18 4.96
C GLN A 100 10.60 13.85 6.43
N TRP A 101 9.56 13.06 6.71
CA TRP A 101 9.26 12.60 8.07
C TRP A 101 10.44 11.83 8.68
N TYR A 102 11.05 10.91 7.93
CA TYR A 102 12.16 10.08 8.38
C TYR A 102 13.35 10.94 8.83
N LYS A 103 13.70 11.94 8.03
CA LYS A 103 14.75 12.91 8.39
C LYS A 103 14.43 13.61 9.70
N GLU A 104 13.21 14.12 9.87
CA GLU A 104 12.85 14.85 11.08
C GLU A 104 12.78 13.96 12.32
N TYR A 105 12.34 12.70 12.15
CA TYR A 105 12.22 11.74 13.25
C TYR A 105 13.58 11.24 13.78
N TYR A 106 14.56 11.04 12.89
CA TYR A 106 15.87 10.47 13.22
C TYR A 106 17.01 11.50 13.37
N LYS A 107 16.69 12.80 13.39
CA LYS A 107 17.65 13.86 13.72
C LYS A 107 18.20 13.74 15.15
#